data_AF-A0A4Z2EJ74-F1
#
_entry.id   AF-A0A4Z2EJ74-F1
#
_cell.length_a   1.000
_cell.length_b   1.000
_cell.length_c   1.000
_cell.angle_alpha   90.00
_cell.angle_beta   90.00
_cell.angle_gamma   90.00
#
_symmetry.space_group_name_H-M   'P 1'
#
loop_
_entity.id
_entity.type
_entity.pdbx_description
1 polymer ?
#
loop_
_entity_poly.entity_id
_entity_poly.type
_entity_poly.pdbx_seq_one_letter_code
_entity_poly.pdbx_strand_id
1 'polypeptide(L)'
;MAAYITHLAVHRHGADEQKLQSQGFKKINLNLNKGSGGEAAYLWCKKGRDEAPVTRLQMSFNVQMRVGLISAGYTKCDSPFFNAEEVDPISVWSFQGSTEYDSPIVEMYYTADPESEAQMFSQGWEKWGCDLNRKLGGAWFLFCWLKREKQNYICDVAATDSFTSDERYFRDGYIRLDEDARRGAGSAFVFLWYRQTTDLKRAIRDLKISANESEFQALQEKGYQPMGFNFNEWTQGTPMYLWHKRDGSNGPIKAVDLLLNMEAVEPFEKAGITVIKNNLNTGIKGRTELLCFHR
;
A
#
# COMPACT_ATOMS: atom_id res chain seq x y z
N MET A 1 -28.47 4.86 3.56
CA MET A 1 -27.06 5.15 3.21
C MET A 1 -26.17 4.10 3.86
N ALA A 2 -25.10 3.69 3.18
CA ALA A 2 -24.16 2.71 3.72
C ALA A 2 -23.35 3.32 4.88
N ALA A 3 -22.81 2.48 5.75
CA ALA A 3 -21.92 2.92 6.83
C ALA A 3 -20.46 2.70 6.41
N TYR A 4 -19.65 3.75 6.50
CA TYR A 4 -18.23 3.75 6.10
C TYR A 4 -17.35 3.83 7.33
N ILE A 5 -16.07 3.48 7.21
CA ILE A 5 -15.09 3.84 8.23
C ILE A 5 -14.91 5.35 8.20
N THR A 6 -15.16 6.02 9.32
CA THR A 6 -15.07 7.49 9.42
C THR A 6 -13.96 7.92 10.35
N HIS A 7 -13.56 7.06 11.30
CA HIS A 7 -12.47 7.32 12.22
C HIS A 7 -11.61 6.08 12.43
N LEU A 8 -10.33 6.33 12.66
CA LEU A 8 -9.34 5.33 13.05
C LEU A 8 -8.55 5.82 14.25
N ALA A 9 -8.17 4.89 15.12
CA ALA A 9 -7.33 5.14 16.26
C ALA A 9 -6.37 3.96 16.47
N VAL A 10 -5.13 4.25 16.82
CA VAL A 10 -4.16 3.26 17.30
C VAL A 10 -4.08 3.36 18.82
N HIS A 11 -4.19 2.22 19.50
CA HIS A 11 -4.22 2.20 20.95
C HIS A 11 -3.46 1.01 21.56
N ARG A 12 -2.70 1.26 22.63
CA ARG A 12 -1.96 0.25 23.42
C ARG A 12 -2.88 -0.28 24.53
N HIS A 13 -2.84 -1.58 24.81
CA HIS A 13 -3.79 -2.27 25.70
C HIS A 13 -3.92 -1.61 27.10
N GLY A 14 -5.15 -1.45 27.64
CA GLY A 14 -5.35 -0.86 28.98
C GLY A 14 -6.78 -0.40 29.28
N ALA A 15 -6.94 0.44 30.31
CA ALA A 15 -8.23 0.97 30.79
C ALA A 15 -9.03 1.79 29.74
N ASP A 16 -8.37 2.18 28.65
CA ASP A 16 -8.94 2.97 27.56
C ASP A 16 -9.62 2.11 26.47
N GLU A 17 -9.46 0.78 26.45
CA GLU A 17 -10.20 -0.09 25.51
C GLU A 17 -11.72 0.02 25.73
N GLN A 18 -12.16 0.03 26.99
CA GLN A 18 -13.58 0.22 27.34
C GLN A 18 -14.09 1.59 26.91
N LYS A 19 -13.22 2.61 26.92
CA LYS A 19 -13.54 3.98 26.49
C LYS A 19 -13.69 4.09 24.98
N LEU A 20 -12.82 3.44 24.21
CA LEU A 20 -12.97 3.36 22.76
C LEU A 20 -14.26 2.61 22.38
N GLN A 21 -14.53 1.49 23.05
CA GLN A 21 -15.77 0.72 22.85
C GLN A 21 -17.02 1.57 23.18
N SER A 22 -17.01 2.32 24.29
CA SER A 22 -18.14 3.19 24.65
C SER A 22 -18.36 4.35 23.67
N GLN A 23 -17.34 4.73 22.91
CA GLN A 23 -17.43 5.71 21.81
C GLN A 23 -17.79 5.08 20.47
N GLY A 24 -18.06 3.77 20.43
CA GLY A 24 -18.48 3.05 19.23
C GLY A 24 -17.35 2.58 18.32
N PHE A 25 -16.09 2.64 18.78
CA PHE A 25 -14.98 2.03 18.06
C PHE A 25 -15.02 0.50 18.20
N LYS A 26 -14.64 -0.18 17.12
CA LYS A 26 -14.45 -1.62 17.07
C LYS A 26 -12.98 -1.92 16.92
N LYS A 27 -12.47 -2.83 17.76
CA LYS A 27 -11.11 -3.34 17.69
C LYS A 27 -10.95 -4.13 16.40
N ILE A 28 -9.92 -3.80 15.63
CA ILE A 28 -9.36 -4.69 14.62
C ILE A 28 -8.34 -5.52 15.40
N ASN A 29 -8.53 -6.85 15.46
CA ASN A 29 -7.67 -7.78 16.23
C ASN A 29 -6.27 -7.96 15.62
N LEU A 30 -5.72 -6.88 15.10
CA LEU A 30 -4.41 -6.72 14.53
C LEU A 30 -3.50 -6.10 15.59
N ASN A 31 -2.64 -6.92 16.21
CA ASN A 31 -1.57 -6.40 17.06
C ASN A 31 -0.44 -5.89 16.16
N LEU A 32 -0.30 -4.58 16.05
CA LEU A 32 0.74 -3.87 15.29
C LEU A 32 2.15 -4.16 15.83
N ASN A 33 2.27 -4.63 17.08
CA ASN A 33 3.52 -5.00 17.74
C ASN A 33 3.69 -6.53 17.84
N LYS A 34 2.95 -7.32 17.06
CA LYS A 34 3.04 -8.78 17.13
C LYS A 34 4.44 -9.25 16.71
N GLY A 35 5.20 -9.78 17.67
CA GLY A 35 6.55 -10.29 17.46
C GLY A 35 7.67 -9.29 17.77
N SER A 36 7.35 -8.02 18.09
CA SER A 36 8.35 -7.00 18.45
C SER A 36 8.71 -6.93 19.93
N GLY A 37 8.08 -7.77 20.77
CA GLY A 37 8.31 -7.81 22.23
C GLY A 37 7.81 -6.57 22.99
N GLY A 38 7.30 -5.55 22.29
CA GLY A 38 6.69 -4.36 22.88
C GLY A 38 5.25 -4.58 23.33
N GLU A 39 4.69 -3.58 24.02
CA GLU A 39 3.29 -3.58 24.43
C GLU A 39 2.36 -3.72 23.21
N ALA A 40 1.32 -4.53 23.33
CA ALA A 40 0.40 -4.77 22.22
C ALA A 40 -0.34 -3.47 21.84
N ALA A 41 -0.21 -3.07 20.58
CA ALA A 41 -0.92 -1.94 20.00
C ALA A 41 -1.91 -2.44 18.96
N TYR A 42 -3.15 -1.98 19.03
CA TYR A 42 -4.22 -2.40 18.13
C TYR A 42 -4.79 -1.22 17.36
N LEU A 43 -5.21 -1.50 16.13
CA LEU A 43 -5.99 -0.56 15.33
C LEU A 43 -7.48 -0.67 15.69
N TRP A 44 -8.15 0.46 15.76
CA TRP A 44 -9.57 0.57 16.06
C TRP A 44 -10.26 1.41 14.99
N CYS A 45 -11.45 1.02 14.58
CA CYS A 45 -12.24 1.78 13.60
C CYS A 45 -13.65 2.08 14.12
N LYS A 46 -14.15 3.26 13.78
CA LYS A 46 -15.57 3.62 13.98
C LYS A 46 -16.23 3.74 12.61
N LYS A 47 -17.45 3.21 12.50
CA LYS A 47 -18.26 3.37 11.29
C LYS A 47 -19.36 4.41 11.51
N GLY A 48 -19.55 5.29 10.53
CA GLY A 48 -20.57 6.33 10.52
C GLY A 48 -21.30 6.41 9.18
N ARG A 49 -22.41 7.15 9.15
CA ARG A 49 -23.22 7.38 7.94
C ARG A 49 -23.23 8.85 7.52
N ASP A 50 -23.14 9.76 8.48
CA ASP A 50 -23.29 11.20 8.28
C ASP A 50 -21.96 11.97 8.44
N GLU A 51 -20.86 11.24 8.59
CA GLU A 51 -19.50 11.77 8.73
C GLU A 51 -18.70 11.49 7.44
N ALA A 52 -17.71 12.34 7.15
CA ALA A 52 -16.84 12.14 6.00
C ALA A 52 -16.12 10.77 6.10
N PRO A 53 -16.15 9.93 5.05
CA PRO A 53 -15.51 8.64 5.07
C PRO A 53 -14.00 8.78 4.98
N VAL A 54 -13.29 7.87 5.62
CA VAL A 54 -11.87 7.66 5.35
C VAL A 54 -11.74 7.04 3.96
N THR A 55 -10.95 7.69 3.09
CA THR A 55 -10.74 7.27 1.70
C THR A 55 -9.31 6.85 1.43
N ARG A 56 -8.32 7.23 2.25
CA ARG A 56 -6.93 6.76 2.08
C ARG A 56 -6.26 6.55 3.42
N LEU A 57 -5.37 5.56 3.44
CA LEU A 57 -4.52 5.22 4.58
C LEU A 57 -3.07 5.19 4.15
N GLN A 58 -2.21 5.65 5.05
CA GLN A 58 -0.76 5.72 4.84
C GLN A 58 -0.05 5.43 6.16
N MET A 59 1.18 4.96 6.07
CA MET A 59 2.08 4.78 7.18
C MET A 59 3.28 5.71 7.06
N SER A 60 3.93 6.00 8.18
CA SER A 60 5.20 6.73 8.19
C SER A 60 6.16 6.12 9.19
N PHE A 61 7.41 5.91 8.81
CA PHE A 61 8.45 5.37 9.69
C PHE A 61 9.70 6.26 9.77
N ASN A 62 9.66 7.44 9.14
CA ASN A 62 10.69 8.47 9.25
C ASN A 62 10.04 9.87 9.24
N VAL A 63 10.85 10.89 9.53
CA VAL A 63 10.40 12.28 9.62
C VAL A 63 9.90 12.80 8.27
N GLN A 64 10.60 12.51 7.17
CA GLN A 64 10.25 13.04 5.85
C GLN A 64 8.89 12.55 5.35
N MET A 65 8.55 11.27 5.57
CA MET A 65 7.22 10.74 5.27
C MET A 65 6.12 11.46 6.06
N ARG A 66 6.39 11.76 7.34
CA ARG A 66 5.44 12.51 8.19
C ARG A 66 5.20 13.91 7.63
N VAL A 67 6.26 14.60 7.21
CA VAL A 67 6.15 15.93 6.59
C VAL A 67 5.25 15.89 5.36
N GLY A 68 5.49 14.94 4.44
CA GLY A 68 4.67 14.81 3.23
C GLY A 68 3.19 14.56 3.52
N LEU A 69 2.89 13.69 4.50
CA LEU A 69 1.52 13.37 4.93
C LEU A 69 0.83 14.57 5.60
N ILE A 70 1.51 15.26 6.50
CA ILE A 70 0.99 16.47 7.17
C ILE A 70 0.69 17.55 6.13
N SER A 71 1.62 17.84 5.23
CA SER A 71 1.44 18.84 4.18
C SER A 71 0.29 18.50 3.21
N ALA A 72 0.03 17.21 3.00
CA ALA A 72 -1.10 16.74 2.19
C ALA A 72 -2.45 16.74 2.93
N GLY A 73 -2.48 17.05 4.24
CA GLY A 73 -3.71 17.10 5.05
C GLY A 73 -4.13 15.75 5.63
N TYR A 74 -3.22 14.78 5.74
CA TYR A 74 -3.50 13.53 6.45
C TYR A 74 -3.56 13.78 7.96
N THR A 75 -4.45 13.07 8.63
CA THR A 75 -4.58 13.08 10.09
C THR A 75 -3.94 11.83 10.68
N LYS A 76 -3.01 12.03 11.62
CA LYS A 76 -2.40 10.92 12.38
C LYS A 76 -3.46 10.23 13.22
N CYS A 77 -3.51 8.90 13.15
CA CYS A 77 -4.50 8.07 13.84
C CYS A 77 -4.03 7.73 15.25
N ASP A 78 -3.69 8.74 16.04
CA ASP A 78 -3.36 8.55 17.45
C ASP A 78 -4.62 8.29 18.26
N SER A 79 -4.49 7.57 19.37
CA SER A 79 -5.57 7.53 20.36
C SER A 79 -5.84 8.96 20.85
N PRO A 80 -7.11 9.41 20.92
CA PRO A 80 -7.44 10.73 21.46
C PRO A 80 -7.10 10.86 22.96
N PHE A 81 -6.64 9.79 23.61
CA PHE A 81 -6.29 9.72 25.02
C PHE A 81 -4.79 9.54 25.26
N PHE A 82 -3.99 9.49 24.18
CA PHE A 82 -2.56 9.28 24.28
C PHE A 82 -1.81 10.56 23.92
N ASN A 83 -1.10 11.12 24.90
CA ASN A 83 -0.03 12.08 24.67
C ASN A 83 1.28 11.31 24.79
N ALA A 84 2.00 11.10 23.69
CA ALA A 84 3.37 10.62 23.81
C ALA A 84 4.33 11.38 22.90
N GLU A 85 5.34 11.92 23.55
CA GLU A 85 6.62 12.37 23.00
C GLU A 85 7.55 11.19 22.64
N GLU A 86 7.04 9.96 22.53
CA GLU A 86 7.85 8.81 22.13
C GLU A 86 8.00 8.74 20.61
N VAL A 87 9.23 8.49 20.18
CA VAL A 87 9.63 8.31 18.78
C VAL A 87 9.05 6.99 18.27
N ASP A 88 7.75 6.95 17.99
CA ASP A 88 7.06 5.77 17.48
C ASP A 88 7.64 5.40 16.08
N PRO A 89 8.02 4.13 15.84
CA PRO A 89 8.74 3.74 14.63
C PRO A 89 7.84 3.59 13.40
N ILE A 90 6.53 3.44 13.56
CA ILE A 90 5.52 3.40 12.49
C ILE A 90 4.27 4.14 12.99
N SER A 91 3.86 5.20 12.31
CA SER A 91 2.60 5.91 12.58
C SER A 91 1.59 5.64 11.48
N VAL A 92 0.31 5.53 11.86
CA VAL A 92 -0.81 5.37 10.94
C VAL A 92 -1.45 6.73 10.65
N TRP A 93 -1.82 6.97 9.41
CA TRP A 93 -2.42 8.21 8.94
C TRP A 93 -3.64 7.92 8.10
N SER A 94 -4.68 8.76 8.25
CA SER A 94 -5.92 8.68 7.48
C SER A 94 -6.19 9.98 6.75
N PHE A 95 -6.88 9.88 5.62
CA PHE A 95 -7.33 11.01 4.83
C PHE A 95 -8.80 10.83 4.47
N GLN A 96 -9.56 11.90 4.62
CA GLN A 96 -10.97 11.99 4.24
C GLN A 96 -11.07 12.82 2.96
N GLY A 97 -10.93 12.15 1.83
CA GLY A 97 -10.96 12.78 0.52
C GLY A 97 -12.34 12.78 -0.12
N SER A 98 -12.50 13.61 -1.14
CA SER A 98 -13.76 13.82 -1.85
C SER A 98 -13.58 13.94 -3.37
N THR A 99 -12.38 13.66 -3.89
CA THR A 99 -12.12 13.69 -5.33
C THR A 99 -12.68 12.45 -6.02
N GLU A 100 -12.68 12.44 -7.36
CA GLU A 100 -13.07 11.25 -8.13
C GLU A 100 -12.17 10.02 -7.91
N TYR A 101 -10.99 10.22 -7.31
CA TYR A 101 -10.03 9.16 -6.96
C TYR A 101 -10.21 8.65 -5.53
N ASP A 102 -11.07 9.31 -4.74
CA ASP A 102 -11.33 8.99 -3.35
C ASP A 102 -12.56 8.10 -3.22
N SER A 103 -12.35 6.85 -2.82
CA SER A 103 -13.44 5.90 -2.58
C SER A 103 -13.52 5.51 -1.11
N PRO A 104 -14.70 5.54 -0.48
CA PRO A 104 -14.85 5.18 0.93
C PRO A 104 -14.34 3.78 1.24
N ILE A 105 -13.62 3.66 2.37
CA ILE A 105 -13.28 2.36 2.95
C ILE A 105 -14.47 1.90 3.80
N VAL A 106 -14.98 0.71 3.53
CA VAL A 106 -16.12 0.12 4.27
C VAL A 106 -15.68 -0.91 5.28
N GLU A 107 -14.53 -1.55 5.08
CA GLU A 107 -14.08 -2.66 5.91
C GLU A 107 -12.56 -2.78 5.91
N MET A 108 -12.03 -3.31 7.01
CA MET A 108 -10.62 -3.62 7.19
C MET A 108 -10.49 -5.03 7.75
N TYR A 109 -9.51 -5.76 7.25
CA TYR A 109 -9.20 -7.13 7.69
C TYR A 109 -7.69 -7.32 7.75
N TYR A 110 -7.20 -8.39 8.37
CA TYR A 110 -5.78 -8.69 8.38
C TYR A 110 -5.53 -10.17 8.13
N THR A 111 -4.38 -10.46 7.56
CA THR A 111 -3.91 -11.83 7.33
C THR A 111 -2.45 -11.95 7.78
N ALA A 112 -2.02 -13.18 8.04
CA ALA A 112 -0.64 -13.48 8.45
C ALA A 112 -0.09 -14.74 7.75
N ASP A 113 -0.80 -15.25 6.74
CA ASP A 113 -0.41 -16.41 5.95
C ASP A 113 -0.68 -16.19 4.46
N PRO A 114 0.14 -16.78 3.57
CA PRO A 114 0.05 -16.56 2.12
C PRO A 114 -1.27 -16.96 1.45
N GLU A 115 -1.90 -18.04 1.91
CA GLU A 115 -3.14 -18.55 1.30
C GLU A 115 -4.29 -17.58 1.59
N SER A 116 -4.41 -17.11 2.83
CA SER A 116 -5.36 -16.06 3.18
C SER A 116 -5.10 -14.78 2.39
N GLU A 117 -3.85 -14.36 2.22
CA GLU A 117 -3.51 -13.18 1.41
C GLU A 117 -4.00 -13.29 -0.04
N ALA A 118 -3.75 -14.44 -0.68
CA ALA A 118 -4.17 -14.67 -2.07
C ALA A 118 -5.70 -14.60 -2.22
N GLN A 119 -6.45 -15.13 -1.24
CA GLN A 119 -7.90 -15.06 -1.21
C GLN A 119 -8.43 -13.62 -1.11
N MET A 120 -7.77 -12.76 -0.33
CA MET A 120 -8.21 -11.36 -0.16
C MET A 120 -8.25 -10.62 -1.50
N PHE A 121 -7.22 -10.76 -2.34
CA PHE A 121 -7.21 -10.16 -3.68
C PHE A 121 -8.38 -10.66 -4.54
N SER A 122 -8.63 -11.97 -4.56
CA SER A 122 -9.72 -12.57 -5.34
C SER A 122 -11.11 -12.08 -4.93
N GLN A 123 -11.25 -11.62 -3.69
CA GLN A 123 -12.48 -11.09 -3.12
C GLN A 123 -12.60 -9.56 -3.28
N GLY A 124 -11.69 -8.94 -4.04
CA GLY A 124 -11.70 -7.50 -4.33
C GLY A 124 -11.17 -6.63 -3.20
N TRP A 125 -10.40 -7.19 -2.27
CA TRP A 125 -9.70 -6.41 -1.26
C TRP A 125 -8.35 -5.94 -1.80
N GLU A 126 -7.90 -4.79 -1.31
CA GLU A 126 -6.57 -4.25 -1.60
C GLU A 126 -5.70 -4.29 -0.35
N LYS A 127 -4.41 -4.56 -0.53
CA LYS A 127 -3.48 -4.54 0.59
C LYS A 127 -3.10 -3.10 0.92
N TRP A 128 -3.05 -2.79 2.21
CA TRP A 128 -2.41 -1.58 2.71
C TRP A 128 -0.90 -1.82 2.72
N GLY A 129 -0.23 -1.37 1.66
CA GLY A 129 1.08 -1.85 1.17
C GLY A 129 2.30 -1.53 2.03
N CYS A 130 2.34 -2.02 3.27
CA CYS A 130 3.53 -2.03 4.13
C CYS A 130 3.54 -3.29 5.01
N ASP A 131 4.71 -3.91 5.14
CA ASP A 131 4.95 -4.92 6.18
C ASP A 131 4.99 -4.27 7.57
N LEU A 132 3.96 -4.52 8.38
CA LEU A 132 3.87 -3.98 9.75
C LEU A 132 5.02 -4.45 10.66
N ASN A 133 5.69 -5.57 10.32
CA ASN A 133 6.80 -6.13 11.08
C ASN A 133 8.19 -5.76 10.52
N ARG A 134 8.28 -4.71 9.69
CA ARG A 134 9.48 -4.42 8.88
C ARG A 134 10.82 -4.31 9.62
N LYS A 135 10.84 -4.05 10.94
CA LYS A 135 12.10 -3.96 11.71
C LYS A 135 12.59 -5.29 12.27
N LEU A 136 11.78 -6.35 12.24
CA LEU A 136 12.05 -7.60 12.97
C LEU A 136 12.85 -8.63 12.17
N GLY A 137 13.16 -8.37 10.90
CA GLY A 137 14.02 -9.21 10.08
C GLY A 137 13.54 -10.67 9.89
N GLY A 138 12.33 -11.01 10.35
CA GLY A 138 11.78 -12.37 10.33
C GLY A 138 10.90 -12.68 9.13
N ALA A 139 10.45 -13.93 9.05
CA ALA A 139 9.54 -14.46 8.02
C ALA A 139 8.05 -14.13 8.25
N TRP A 140 7.74 -13.37 9.31
CA TRP A 140 6.37 -13.11 9.75
C TRP A 140 5.88 -11.77 9.19
N PHE A 141 5.24 -11.81 8.04
CA PHE A 141 4.60 -10.65 7.43
C PHE A 141 3.20 -10.46 8.02
N LEU A 142 2.86 -9.21 8.31
CA LEU A 142 1.55 -8.86 8.84
C LEU A 142 0.97 -7.76 7.97
N PHE A 143 -0.11 -8.07 7.28
CA PHE A 143 -0.72 -7.20 6.30
C PHE A 143 -2.17 -6.87 6.67
N CYS A 144 -2.52 -5.61 6.43
CA CYS A 144 -3.89 -5.13 6.57
C CYS A 144 -4.50 -4.98 5.18
N TRP A 145 -5.78 -5.28 5.06
CA TRP A 145 -6.55 -5.28 3.82
C TRP A 145 -7.72 -4.32 3.94
N LEU A 146 -7.99 -3.61 2.86
CA LEU A 146 -9.03 -2.60 2.78
C LEU A 146 -10.10 -3.05 1.77
N LYS A 147 -11.36 -2.90 2.13
CA LYS A 147 -12.48 -3.05 1.20
C LYS A 147 -13.07 -1.70 0.89
N ARG A 148 -13.19 -1.41 -0.40
CA ARG A 148 -13.83 -0.19 -0.91
C ARG A 148 -15.34 -0.38 -1.02
N GLU A 149 -16.10 0.72 -0.92
CA GLU A 149 -17.54 0.70 -1.16
C GLU A 149 -17.87 0.21 -2.59
N LYS A 150 -17.08 0.66 -3.56
CA LYS A 150 -17.23 0.34 -4.97
C LYS A 150 -15.94 -0.29 -5.48
N GLN A 151 -16.06 -1.09 -6.52
CA GLN A 151 -14.88 -1.61 -7.21
C GLN A 151 -14.10 -0.44 -7.81
N ASN A 152 -12.83 -0.35 -7.41
CA ASN A 152 -11.87 0.56 -7.99
C ASN A 152 -10.95 -0.16 -8.98
N TYR A 153 -10.40 0.60 -9.90
CA TYR A 153 -9.41 0.15 -10.86
C TYR A 153 -8.19 1.04 -10.79
N ILE A 154 -7.01 0.46 -10.91
CA ILE A 154 -5.76 1.20 -11.03
C ILE A 154 -5.80 1.95 -12.36
N CYS A 155 -5.74 3.28 -12.29
CA CYS A 155 -5.77 4.16 -13.46
C CYS A 155 -4.47 4.92 -13.67
N ASP A 156 -3.53 4.85 -12.74
CA ASP A 156 -2.22 5.45 -12.89
C ASP A 156 -1.21 4.76 -11.98
N VAL A 157 0.05 4.79 -12.38
CA VAL A 157 1.19 4.29 -11.61
C VAL A 157 2.35 5.25 -11.74
N ALA A 158 3.03 5.53 -10.63
CA ALA A 158 4.19 6.43 -10.57
C ALA A 158 5.25 5.85 -9.63
N ALA A 159 6.48 6.37 -9.70
CA ALA A 159 7.56 6.01 -8.81
C ALA A 159 8.35 7.27 -8.40
N THR A 160 8.85 7.30 -7.18
CA THR A 160 9.71 8.38 -6.68
C THR A 160 10.92 7.81 -5.93
N ASP A 161 12.06 8.48 -6.02
CA ASP A 161 13.30 8.20 -5.27
C ASP A 161 13.52 9.13 -4.08
N SER A 162 12.55 10.02 -3.82
CA SER A 162 12.61 11.03 -2.78
C SER A 162 11.21 11.40 -2.28
N PHE A 163 11.18 12.10 -1.15
CA PHE A 163 9.95 12.58 -0.51
C PHE A 163 9.47 13.94 -1.04
N THR A 164 10.21 14.55 -1.98
CA THR A 164 9.96 15.93 -2.44
C THR A 164 8.62 16.09 -3.14
N SER A 165 8.12 15.02 -3.77
CA SER A 165 6.86 15.03 -4.51
C SER A 165 5.68 14.46 -3.72
N ASP A 166 5.88 14.00 -2.48
CA ASP A 166 4.86 13.34 -1.65
C ASP A 166 3.58 14.17 -1.55
N GLU A 167 3.71 15.44 -1.14
CA GLU A 167 2.57 16.35 -0.96
C GLU A 167 1.72 16.45 -2.23
N ARG A 168 2.37 16.62 -3.38
CA ARG A 168 1.70 16.73 -4.68
C ARG A 168 1.00 15.43 -5.04
N TYR A 169 1.69 14.29 -4.99
CA TYR A 169 1.09 12.99 -5.34
C TYR A 169 -0.12 12.68 -4.46
N PHE A 170 0.00 12.91 -3.15
CA PHE A 170 -1.12 12.74 -2.23
C PHE A 170 -2.29 13.69 -2.55
N ARG A 171 -2.05 14.95 -2.87
CA ARG A 171 -3.14 15.86 -3.29
C ARG A 171 -3.78 15.45 -4.61
N ASP A 172 -3.00 14.90 -5.53
CA ASP A 172 -3.44 14.46 -6.87
C ASP A 172 -4.19 13.11 -6.85
N GLY A 173 -4.49 12.57 -5.66
CA GLY A 173 -5.30 11.35 -5.49
C GLY A 173 -4.48 10.06 -5.44
N TYR A 174 -3.14 10.11 -5.44
CA TYR A 174 -2.33 8.90 -5.37
C TYR A 174 -2.32 8.29 -3.96
N ILE A 175 -2.06 6.99 -3.95
CA ILE A 175 -1.80 6.15 -2.80
C ILE A 175 -0.37 5.62 -2.97
N ARG A 176 0.48 5.83 -1.97
CA ARG A 176 1.82 5.25 -1.92
C ARG A 176 1.74 3.81 -1.43
N LEU A 177 2.50 2.90 -2.05
CA LEU A 177 2.91 1.66 -1.42
C LEU A 177 4.05 2.03 -0.46
N ASP A 178 3.77 2.06 0.84
CA ASP A 178 4.71 2.52 1.87
C ASP A 178 5.90 1.56 2.09
N GLU A 179 5.90 0.40 1.45
CA GLU A 179 7.07 -0.44 1.32
C GLU A 179 8.13 0.21 0.41
N ASP A 180 9.38 0.14 0.84
CA ASP A 180 10.51 0.66 0.07
C ASP A 180 10.97 -0.39 -0.93
N ALA A 181 10.79 -0.13 -2.23
CA ALA A 181 11.16 -1.04 -3.32
C ALA A 181 12.67 -1.39 -3.34
N ARG A 182 13.49 -0.67 -2.59
CA ARG A 182 14.93 -0.93 -2.40
C ARG A 182 15.27 -1.33 -0.96
N ARG A 183 14.33 -1.87 -0.19
CA ARG A 183 14.57 -2.20 1.22
C ARG A 183 15.80 -3.10 1.39
N GLY A 184 16.71 -2.64 2.25
CA GLY A 184 17.97 -3.34 2.54
C GLY A 184 19.13 -3.02 1.60
N ALA A 185 18.90 -2.26 0.52
CA ALA A 185 19.94 -1.83 -0.43
C ALA A 185 20.97 -0.83 0.13
N GLY A 186 20.62 -0.13 1.21
CA GLY A 186 21.44 0.97 1.75
C GLY A 186 21.50 2.21 0.86
N SER A 187 20.64 2.30 -0.17
CA SER A 187 20.50 3.45 -1.07
C SER A 187 19.30 4.33 -0.71
N ALA A 188 19.01 5.35 -1.52
CA ALA A 188 17.78 6.13 -1.44
C ALA A 188 16.53 5.23 -1.51
N PHE A 189 15.48 5.66 -0.80
CA PHE A 189 14.16 5.01 -0.80
C PHE A 189 13.54 5.11 -2.20
N VAL A 190 12.94 4.03 -2.68
CA VAL A 190 12.10 4.08 -3.88
C VAL A 190 10.70 3.67 -3.52
N PHE A 191 9.73 4.54 -3.78
CA PHE A 191 8.33 4.26 -3.53
C PHE A 191 7.57 4.14 -4.83
N LEU A 192 6.72 3.11 -4.88
CA LEU A 192 5.69 2.98 -5.89
C LEU A 192 4.43 3.71 -5.45
N TRP A 193 3.75 4.28 -6.43
CA TRP A 193 2.49 4.99 -6.24
C TRP A 193 1.49 4.46 -7.24
N TYR A 194 0.22 4.46 -6.84
CA TYR A 194 -0.88 4.17 -7.74
C TYR A 194 -2.04 5.12 -7.49
N ARG A 195 -2.88 5.30 -8.49
CA ARG A 195 -4.13 6.05 -8.36
C ARG A 195 -5.28 5.20 -8.84
N GLN A 196 -6.43 5.36 -8.19
CA GLN A 196 -7.61 4.53 -8.42
C GLN A 196 -8.74 5.33 -9.03
N THR A 197 -9.59 4.67 -9.82
CA THR A 197 -10.81 5.25 -10.38
C THR A 197 -11.93 4.24 -10.41
N THR A 198 -13.17 4.71 -10.50
CA THR A 198 -14.34 3.88 -10.83
C THR A 198 -14.63 3.85 -12.32
N ASP A 199 -13.96 4.68 -13.13
CA ASP A 199 -14.10 4.70 -14.59
C ASP A 199 -13.24 3.62 -15.27
N LEU A 200 -13.91 2.57 -15.74
CA LEU A 200 -13.32 1.46 -16.50
C LEU A 200 -12.54 1.89 -17.75
N LYS A 201 -12.89 3.02 -18.38
CA LYS A 201 -12.19 3.50 -19.59
C LYS A 201 -10.80 4.05 -19.26
N ARG A 202 -10.59 4.46 -18.01
CA ARG A 202 -9.32 4.99 -17.51
C ARG A 202 -8.47 3.90 -16.86
N ALA A 203 -8.94 2.66 -16.75
CA ALA A 203 -8.21 1.60 -16.09
C ALA A 203 -6.97 1.14 -16.89
N ILE A 204 -5.87 0.89 -16.18
CA ILE A 204 -4.72 0.13 -16.68
C ILE A 204 -5.13 -1.35 -16.74
N ARG A 205 -4.69 -2.07 -17.77
CA ARG A 205 -5.04 -3.48 -18.03
C ARG A 205 -3.85 -4.44 -17.95
N ASP A 206 -2.63 -3.91 -18.05
CA ASP A 206 -1.43 -4.70 -17.87
C ASP A 206 -0.26 -3.87 -17.31
N LEU A 207 0.61 -4.56 -16.57
CA LEU A 207 1.87 -4.06 -16.04
C LEU A 207 3.00 -5.00 -16.43
N LYS A 208 4.15 -4.44 -16.82
CA LYS A 208 5.36 -5.21 -17.20
C LYS A 208 6.61 -4.52 -16.69
N ILE A 209 7.68 -5.28 -16.51
CA ILE A 209 9.00 -4.76 -16.18
C ILE A 209 9.96 -5.14 -17.30
N SER A 210 10.81 -4.21 -17.72
CA SER A 210 11.96 -4.49 -18.58
C SER A 210 13.27 -4.38 -17.80
N ALA A 211 14.19 -5.30 -18.03
CA ALA A 211 15.50 -5.39 -17.38
C ALA A 211 16.68 -5.19 -18.35
N ASN A 212 16.42 -4.95 -19.63
CA ASN A 212 17.44 -4.71 -20.64
C ASN A 212 16.86 -3.95 -21.83
N GLU A 213 17.73 -3.48 -22.72
CA GLU A 213 17.36 -2.71 -23.90
C GLU A 213 16.42 -3.47 -24.84
N SER A 214 16.65 -4.77 -25.04
CA SER A 214 15.80 -5.60 -25.90
C SER A 214 14.36 -5.67 -25.38
N GLU A 215 14.19 -5.89 -24.08
CA GLU A 215 12.87 -5.88 -23.43
C GLU A 215 12.23 -4.49 -23.46
N PHE A 216 13.02 -3.43 -23.26
CA PHE A 216 12.55 -2.04 -23.34
C PHE A 216 11.95 -1.76 -24.72
N GLN A 217 12.71 -2.01 -25.79
CA GLN A 217 12.26 -1.81 -27.16
C GLN A 217 11.04 -2.69 -27.50
N ALA A 218 11.07 -3.96 -27.10
CA ALA A 218 9.95 -4.88 -27.35
C ALA A 218 8.64 -4.46 -26.66
N LEU A 219 8.70 -3.85 -25.46
CA LEU A 219 7.51 -3.31 -24.79
C LEU A 219 7.01 -2.04 -25.47
N GLN A 220 7.93 -1.17 -25.88
CA GLN A 220 7.60 0.04 -26.63
C GLN A 220 6.89 -0.28 -27.96
N GLU A 221 7.41 -1.23 -28.74
CA GLU A 221 6.78 -1.70 -29.99
C GLU A 221 5.39 -2.31 -29.76
N LYS A 222 5.17 -2.94 -28.60
CA LYS A 222 3.86 -3.47 -28.20
C LYS A 222 2.90 -2.40 -27.67
N GLY A 223 3.28 -1.12 -27.72
CA GLY A 223 2.47 0.01 -27.29
C GLY A 223 2.30 0.12 -25.77
N TYR A 224 3.26 -0.40 -24.99
CA TYR A 224 3.32 -0.09 -23.56
C TYR A 224 3.90 1.31 -23.35
N GLN A 225 3.48 1.96 -22.27
CA GLN A 225 4.00 3.27 -21.85
C GLN A 225 4.91 3.08 -20.63
N PRO A 226 6.16 3.60 -20.67
CA PRO A 226 7.07 3.51 -19.54
C PRO A 226 6.73 4.59 -18.50
N MET A 227 6.95 4.30 -17.23
CA MET A 227 6.79 5.27 -16.14
C MET A 227 7.90 6.33 -16.07
N GLY A 228 8.88 6.28 -16.98
CA GLY A 228 9.97 7.26 -17.07
C GLY A 228 10.95 7.25 -15.90
N PHE A 229 10.96 6.18 -15.08
CA PHE A 229 11.79 6.05 -13.89
C PHE A 229 12.59 4.74 -13.93
N ASN A 230 13.90 4.82 -13.70
CA ASN A 230 14.76 3.65 -13.56
C ASN A 230 14.83 3.24 -12.08
N PHE A 231 14.28 2.07 -11.75
CA PHE A 231 14.23 1.56 -10.38
C PHE A 231 15.61 1.31 -9.77
N ASN A 232 16.67 1.26 -10.55
CA ASN A 232 18.05 1.09 -10.09
C ASN A 232 18.96 2.26 -10.45
N GLU A 233 18.38 3.44 -10.76
CA GLU A 233 19.15 4.66 -10.99
C GLU A 233 20.07 4.98 -9.80
N TRP A 234 21.26 5.48 -10.11
CA TRP A 234 22.34 5.80 -9.17
C TRP A 234 22.93 4.59 -8.41
N THR A 235 22.73 3.38 -8.94
CA THR A 235 23.32 2.15 -8.41
C THR A 235 24.13 1.41 -9.48
N GLN A 236 24.81 0.34 -9.10
CA GLN A 236 25.45 -0.60 -10.04
C GLN A 236 24.49 -1.72 -10.50
N GLY A 237 23.19 -1.60 -10.16
CA GLY A 237 22.17 -2.58 -10.53
C GLY A 237 21.75 -2.50 -12.00
N THR A 238 21.00 -3.51 -12.44
CA THR A 238 20.45 -3.56 -13.80
C THR A 238 19.41 -2.46 -13.98
N PRO A 239 19.41 -1.67 -15.08
CA PRO A 239 18.33 -0.72 -15.34
C PRO A 239 16.97 -1.43 -15.42
N MET A 240 16.02 -1.00 -14.60
CA MET A 240 14.70 -1.60 -14.50
C MET A 240 13.63 -0.53 -14.72
N TYR A 241 12.67 -0.79 -15.60
CA TYR A 241 11.58 0.15 -15.90
C TYR A 241 10.23 -0.55 -15.76
N LEU A 242 9.29 0.11 -15.08
CA LEU A 242 7.89 -0.33 -14.99
C LEU A 242 7.10 0.30 -16.13
N TRP A 243 6.28 -0.53 -16.76
CA TRP A 243 5.47 -0.21 -17.92
C TRP A 243 4.01 -0.50 -17.64
N HIS A 244 3.13 0.31 -18.22
CA HIS A 244 1.69 0.08 -18.16
C HIS A 244 1.06 0.11 -19.55
N LYS A 245 -0.10 -0.54 -19.67
CA LYS A 245 -0.93 -0.50 -20.89
C LYS A 245 -2.40 -0.41 -20.53
N ARG A 246 -3.13 0.50 -21.20
CA ARG A 246 -4.58 0.71 -21.00
C ARG A 246 -5.43 -0.01 -22.04
N ASP A 247 -4.86 -0.25 -23.21
CA ASP A 247 -5.53 -0.91 -24.33
C ASP A 247 -5.28 -2.42 -24.33
N GLY A 248 -6.26 -3.21 -24.77
CA GLY A 248 -6.15 -4.65 -24.93
C GLY A 248 -7.36 -5.43 -24.40
N SER A 249 -7.34 -6.74 -24.59
CA SER A 249 -8.42 -7.66 -24.18
C SER A 249 -8.38 -8.04 -22.70
N ASN A 250 -7.31 -7.72 -21.99
CA ASN A 250 -7.17 -8.02 -20.57
C ASN A 250 -8.20 -7.25 -19.71
N GLY A 251 -8.63 -7.86 -18.61
CA GLY A 251 -9.44 -7.17 -17.59
C GLY A 251 -8.69 -5.98 -16.96
N PRO A 252 -9.43 -4.97 -16.44
CA PRO A 252 -8.82 -3.85 -15.73
C PRO A 252 -8.13 -4.31 -14.45
N ILE A 253 -7.00 -3.73 -14.10
CA ILE A 253 -6.31 -4.03 -12.85
C ILE A 253 -7.09 -3.40 -11.71
N LYS A 254 -7.46 -4.21 -10.71
CA LYS A 254 -8.22 -3.79 -9.52
C LYS A 254 -7.30 -3.40 -8.35
N ALA A 255 -6.17 -4.08 -8.21
CA ALA A 255 -5.22 -3.87 -7.13
C ALA A 255 -3.79 -4.17 -7.59
N VAL A 256 -2.82 -3.45 -7.01
CA VAL A 256 -1.38 -3.60 -7.24
C VAL A 256 -0.66 -3.56 -5.89
N ASP A 257 0.40 -4.35 -5.74
CA ASP A 257 1.15 -4.45 -4.48
C ASP A 257 2.57 -5.00 -4.70
N LEU A 258 3.40 -4.94 -3.67
CA LEU A 258 4.72 -5.58 -3.62
C LEU A 258 4.67 -6.87 -2.79
N LEU A 259 5.00 -7.98 -3.43
CA LEU A 259 5.13 -9.28 -2.80
C LEU A 259 6.51 -9.41 -2.16
N LEU A 260 6.53 -9.45 -0.84
CA LEU A 260 7.74 -9.57 -0.02
C LEU A 260 8.03 -11.01 0.42
N ASN A 261 6.98 -11.83 0.53
CA ASN A 261 7.08 -13.23 0.89
C ASN A 261 7.14 -14.09 -0.38
N MET A 262 8.31 -14.66 -0.69
CA MET A 262 8.45 -15.49 -1.88
C MET A 262 7.68 -16.81 -1.79
N GLU A 263 7.34 -17.28 -0.58
CA GLU A 263 6.46 -18.45 -0.39
C GLU A 263 5.03 -18.17 -0.84
N ALA A 264 4.64 -16.89 -0.98
CA ALA A 264 3.33 -16.49 -1.43
C ALA A 264 3.18 -16.45 -2.97
N VAL A 265 4.26 -16.63 -3.74
CA VAL A 265 4.20 -16.60 -5.21
C VAL A 265 3.24 -17.64 -5.75
N GLU A 266 3.37 -18.90 -5.34
CA GLU A 266 2.54 -19.99 -5.84
C GLU A 266 1.06 -19.85 -5.43
N PRO A 267 0.72 -19.57 -4.14
CA PRO A 267 -0.66 -19.26 -3.75
C PRO A 267 -1.28 -18.11 -4.55
N PHE A 268 -0.51 -17.06 -4.83
CA PHE A 268 -0.98 -15.91 -5.59
C PHE A 268 -1.27 -16.27 -7.04
N GLU A 269 -0.34 -16.96 -7.71
CA GLU A 269 -0.53 -17.44 -9.09
C GLU A 269 -1.74 -18.39 -9.20
N LYS A 270 -1.94 -19.29 -8.22
CA LYS A 270 -3.12 -20.18 -8.15
C LYS A 270 -4.43 -19.42 -7.98
N ALA A 271 -4.42 -18.30 -7.26
CA ALA A 271 -5.58 -17.42 -7.11
C ALA A 271 -5.82 -16.50 -8.32
N GLY A 272 -5.04 -16.64 -9.41
CA GLY A 272 -5.16 -15.83 -10.62
C GLY A 272 -4.56 -14.43 -10.50
N ILE A 273 -3.71 -14.20 -9.50
CA ILE A 273 -2.96 -12.95 -9.33
C ILE A 273 -1.73 -13.03 -10.24
N THR A 274 -1.46 -11.97 -10.99
CA THR A 274 -0.26 -11.90 -11.81
C THR A 274 0.92 -11.46 -10.95
N VAL A 275 1.96 -12.29 -10.86
CA VAL A 275 3.24 -11.96 -10.22
C VAL A 275 4.29 -11.72 -11.30
N ILE A 276 4.90 -10.53 -11.31
CA ILE A 276 6.00 -10.22 -12.22
C ILE A 276 7.31 -10.70 -11.57
N LYS A 277 7.90 -11.74 -12.15
CA LYS A 277 9.08 -12.45 -11.58
C LYS A 277 10.38 -11.64 -11.65
N ASN A 278 10.39 -10.55 -12.39
CA ASN A 278 11.51 -9.61 -12.40
C ASN A 278 11.56 -8.86 -11.06
N ASN A 279 12.61 -9.08 -10.28
CA ASN A 279 12.86 -8.37 -9.04
C ASN A 279 13.24 -6.92 -9.33
N LEU A 280 12.54 -5.96 -8.73
CA LEU A 280 12.74 -4.52 -8.97
C LEU A 280 14.16 -4.05 -8.59
N ASN A 281 14.83 -4.72 -7.65
CA ASN A 281 16.17 -4.38 -7.21
C ASN A 281 17.28 -5.32 -7.75
N THR A 282 17.03 -5.95 -8.90
CA THR A 282 18.01 -6.86 -9.54
C THR A 282 19.38 -6.19 -9.70
N GLY A 283 20.43 -6.85 -9.18
CA GLY A 283 21.80 -6.32 -9.20
C GLY A 283 22.16 -5.43 -8.00
N ILE A 284 21.26 -5.25 -7.04
CA ILE A 284 21.52 -4.56 -5.78
C ILE A 284 21.34 -5.54 -4.60
N LYS A 285 22.12 -5.36 -3.53
CA LYS A 285 21.98 -6.15 -2.29
C LYS A 285 20.74 -5.71 -1.51
N GLY A 286 19.56 -6.25 -1.81
CA GLY A 286 18.30 -5.90 -1.11
C GLY A 286 17.41 -7.12 -0.86
N ARG A 287 16.31 -6.92 -0.14
CA ARG A 287 15.24 -7.93 -0.02
C ARG A 287 14.59 -8.12 -1.40
N THR A 288 14.31 -9.34 -1.82
CA THR A 288 13.58 -9.54 -3.09
C THR A 288 12.15 -9.04 -2.96
N GLU A 289 11.73 -8.21 -3.90
CA GLU A 289 10.37 -7.67 -3.95
C GLU A 289 9.83 -7.80 -5.37
N LEU A 290 8.70 -8.49 -5.51
CA LEU A 290 8.07 -8.75 -6.80
C LEU A 290 6.79 -7.93 -6.92
N LEU A 291 6.61 -7.23 -8.03
CA LEU A 291 5.35 -6.55 -8.29
C LEU A 291 4.26 -7.58 -8.58
N CYS A 292 3.10 -7.45 -7.93
CA CYS A 292 1.95 -8.28 -8.21
C CYS A 292 0.69 -7.43 -8.42
N PHE A 293 -0.28 -7.98 -9.16
CA PHE A 293 -1.54 -7.30 -9.41
C PHE A 293 -2.69 -8.26 -9.74
N HIS A 294 -3.91 -7.84 -9.40
CA HIS A 294 -5.15 -8.60 -9.61
C HIS A 294 -6.10 -7.88 -10.57
N ARG A 295 -6.89 -8.64 -11.34
CA ARG A 295 -7.81 -8.15 -12.39
C ARG A 295 -9.28 -8.41 -12.08
#